data_AF-A0A966VY96-F1
#
_entry.id   AF-A0A966VY96-F1
#
_cell.length_a   1.000
_cell.length_b   1.000
_cell.length_c   1.000
_cell.angle_alpha   90.00
_cell.angle_beta   90.00
_cell.angle_gamma   90.00
#
_symmetry.space_group_name_H-M   'P 1'
#
loop_
_entity.id
_entity.type
_entity.pdbx_description
1 polymer ?
#
loop_
_entity_poly.entity_id
_entity_poly.type
_entity_poly.pdbx_seq_one_letter_code
_entity_poly.pdbx_strand_id
1 'polypeptide(L)'
;MAFILSAQREPETIVTAFAQYRAYVAGNAARFPRGAYALAASEWYFDPRDHRCPHDAWLESVTIAEPAPVERSEQRVTAIRVRLLGAYHDGFIELFYSRVIRYSLSSPSSARGLGDWLYDEFRVATGGHLIHEIEWAGFPSDEGSRWVIEASDVEFQWIPR
;
A
#
# COMPACT_ATOMS: atom_id res chain seq x y z
N MET A 1 9.10 -12.40 2.59
CA MET A 1 8.52 -13.21 1.51
C MET A 1 7.17 -12.60 1.18
N ALA A 2 6.88 -12.39 -0.10
CA ALA A 2 5.59 -11.89 -0.58
C ALA A 2 4.63 -13.03 -0.89
N PHE A 3 3.33 -12.74 -0.97
CA PHE A 3 2.27 -13.73 -1.15
C PHE A 3 1.41 -13.47 -2.38
N ILE A 4 0.88 -12.25 -2.53
CA ILE A 4 -0.16 -11.95 -3.55
C ILE A 4 0.32 -11.07 -4.70
N LEU A 5 1.60 -10.68 -4.69
CA LEU A 5 2.22 -9.91 -5.76
C LEU A 5 2.46 -10.76 -7.01
N SER A 6 2.58 -10.10 -8.15
CA SER A 6 2.62 -10.70 -9.48
C SER A 6 3.66 -11.82 -9.63
N ALA A 7 4.87 -11.64 -9.09
CA ALA A 7 5.96 -12.61 -9.17
C ALA A 7 5.73 -13.89 -8.36
N GLN A 8 4.77 -13.90 -7.42
CA GLN A 8 4.44 -15.07 -6.59
C GLN A 8 3.15 -15.77 -7.06
N ARG A 9 2.51 -15.27 -8.11
CA ARG A 9 1.31 -15.86 -8.69
C ARG A 9 1.68 -16.75 -9.86
N GLU A 10 1.80 -18.06 -9.61
CA GLU A 10 1.56 -18.99 -10.70
C GLU A 10 0.09 -18.86 -11.14
N PRO A 11 -0.22 -18.77 -12.45
CA PRO A 11 -1.57 -18.50 -12.95
C PRO A 11 -2.67 -19.43 -12.39
N GLU A 12 -2.28 -20.62 -11.94
CA GLU A 12 -3.20 -21.67 -11.51
C GLU A 12 -3.73 -21.51 -10.08
N THR A 13 -3.22 -20.61 -9.22
CA THR A 13 -3.66 -20.59 -7.80
C THR A 13 -3.72 -19.23 -7.08
N ILE A 14 -4.28 -18.18 -7.71
CA ILE A 14 -4.57 -16.89 -7.04
C ILE A 14 -5.33 -17.08 -5.70
N VAL A 15 -6.29 -18.00 -5.66
CA VAL A 15 -7.08 -18.31 -4.45
C VAL A 15 -6.19 -18.79 -3.31
N THR A 16 -5.20 -19.63 -3.62
CA THR A 16 -4.24 -20.16 -2.65
C THR A 16 -3.32 -19.05 -2.14
N ALA A 17 -2.83 -18.17 -3.01
CA ALA A 17 -2.00 -17.03 -2.62
C ALA A 17 -2.72 -16.12 -1.62
N PHE A 18 -3.98 -15.76 -1.89
CA PHE A 18 -4.79 -14.98 -0.95
C PHE A 18 -5.10 -15.73 0.35
N ALA A 19 -5.31 -17.05 0.29
CA ALA A 19 -5.51 -17.85 1.51
C ALA A 19 -4.24 -17.88 2.38
N GLN A 20 -3.06 -18.04 1.78
CA GLN A 20 -1.78 -17.97 2.47
C GLN A 20 -1.53 -16.58 3.06
N TYR A 21 -1.84 -15.52 2.31
CA TYR A 21 -1.73 -14.15 2.81
C TYR A 21 -2.65 -13.91 4.02
N ARG A 22 -3.92 -14.33 3.96
CA ARG A 22 -4.84 -14.25 5.10
C ARG A 22 -4.33 -15.03 6.32
N ALA A 23 -3.81 -16.24 6.11
CA ALA A 23 -3.22 -17.03 7.18
C ALA A 23 -1.99 -16.34 7.80
N TYR A 24 -1.15 -15.70 6.97
CA TYR A 24 -0.02 -14.91 7.43
C TYR A 24 -0.46 -13.70 8.27
N VAL A 25 -1.45 -12.93 7.80
CA VAL A 25 -2.01 -11.78 8.53
C VAL A 25 -2.57 -12.22 9.89
N ALA A 26 -3.37 -13.29 9.91
CA ALA A 26 -3.93 -13.85 11.14
C ALA A 26 -2.84 -14.34 12.11
N GLY A 27 -1.85 -15.10 11.61
CA GLY A 27 -0.76 -15.62 12.42
C GLY A 27 0.19 -14.55 12.98
N ASN A 28 0.19 -13.35 12.40
CA ASN A 28 1.02 -12.23 12.84
C ASN A 28 0.22 -11.09 13.48
N ALA A 29 -1.07 -11.28 13.77
CA ALA A 29 -1.96 -10.21 14.26
C ALA A 29 -1.37 -9.41 15.44
N ALA A 30 -0.76 -10.08 16.42
CA ALA A 30 -0.17 -9.43 17.59
C ALA A 30 1.08 -8.58 17.29
N ARG A 31 1.69 -8.74 16.12
CA ARG A 31 2.91 -8.04 15.69
C ARG A 31 2.63 -6.97 14.64
N PHE A 32 1.47 -7.00 14.01
CA PHE A 32 1.11 -6.00 13.02
C PHE A 32 0.85 -4.63 13.69
N PRO A 33 1.31 -3.54 13.07
CA PRO A 33 0.80 -2.22 13.38
C PRO A 33 -0.73 -2.17 13.22
N ARG A 34 -1.39 -1.36 14.05
CA ARG A 34 -2.86 -1.40 14.19
C ARG A 34 -3.56 -1.04 12.89
N GLY A 35 -3.14 0.03 12.23
CA GLY A 35 -3.74 0.49 10.98
C GLY A 35 -3.49 -0.50 9.84
N ALA A 36 -2.26 -0.99 9.72
CA ALA A 36 -1.92 -2.04 8.77
C ALA A 36 -2.78 -3.31 8.94
N TYR A 37 -2.95 -3.78 10.18
CA TYR A 37 -3.81 -4.94 10.47
C TYR A 37 -5.27 -4.68 10.10
N ALA A 38 -5.79 -3.50 10.46
CA ALA A 38 -7.17 -3.12 10.19
C ALA A 38 -7.50 -3.13 8.69
N LEU A 39 -6.55 -2.76 7.84
CA LEU A 39 -6.69 -2.86 6.38
C LEU A 39 -6.55 -4.31 5.91
N ALA A 40 -5.43 -4.94 6.25
CA ALA A 40 -5.06 -6.28 5.77
C ALA A 40 -6.07 -7.37 6.16
N ALA A 41 -6.71 -7.24 7.32
CA ALA A 41 -7.69 -8.19 7.85
C ALA A 41 -9.14 -7.81 7.54
N SER A 42 -9.38 -6.70 6.85
CA SER A 42 -10.74 -6.29 6.50
C SER A 42 -11.30 -7.12 5.34
N GLU A 43 -12.63 -7.25 5.30
CA GLU A 43 -13.34 -7.91 4.20
C GLU A 43 -13.34 -7.07 2.90
N TRP A 44 -13.07 -5.76 2.99
CA TRP A 44 -13.27 -4.82 1.89
C TRP A 44 -11.97 -4.43 1.16
N TYR A 45 -10.83 -4.40 1.84
CA TYR A 45 -9.61 -3.82 1.28
C TYR A 45 -9.12 -4.56 0.02
N PHE A 46 -9.39 -5.86 -0.08
CA PHE A 46 -9.07 -6.66 -1.28
C PHE A 46 -10.32 -7.10 -2.07
N ASP A 47 -11.49 -6.51 -1.81
CA ASP A 47 -12.71 -6.77 -2.58
C ASP A 47 -12.92 -5.67 -3.64
N PRO A 48 -12.72 -5.95 -4.94
CA PRO A 48 -12.86 -4.95 -6.00
C PRO A 48 -14.29 -4.42 -6.18
N ARG A 49 -15.27 -5.02 -5.51
CA ARG A 49 -16.67 -4.55 -5.49
C ARG A 49 -16.91 -3.46 -4.44
N ASP A 50 -16.00 -3.30 -3.47
CA ASP A 50 -16.07 -2.22 -2.50
C ASP A 50 -15.37 -0.98 -3.06
N HIS A 51 -16.05 0.16 -3.03
CA HIS A 51 -15.54 1.40 -3.64
C HIS A 51 -14.30 1.96 -2.92
N ARG A 52 -14.05 1.50 -1.69
CA ARG A 52 -12.86 1.86 -0.90
C ARG A 52 -11.61 1.04 -1.26
N CYS A 53 -11.76 -0.04 -2.05
CA CYS A 53 -10.66 -0.89 -2.45
C CYS A 53 -9.65 -0.09 -3.31
N PRO A 54 -8.35 -0.17 -3.03
CA PRO A 54 -7.34 0.51 -3.83
C PRO A 54 -7.07 -0.18 -5.17
N HIS A 55 -7.51 -1.42 -5.39
CA HIS A 55 -7.36 -2.09 -6.68
C HIS A 55 -8.02 -1.25 -7.79
N ASP A 56 -7.32 -1.11 -8.92
CA ASP A 56 -7.70 -0.26 -10.05
C ASP A 56 -7.78 1.25 -9.76
N ALA A 57 -7.34 1.70 -8.59
CA ALA A 57 -7.31 3.12 -8.25
C ALA A 57 -6.14 3.84 -8.95
N TRP A 58 -6.34 5.13 -9.24
CA TRP A 58 -5.35 5.96 -9.93
C TRP A 58 -4.58 6.83 -8.95
N LEU A 59 -3.25 6.90 -9.10
CA LEU A 59 -2.43 7.81 -8.30
C LEU A 59 -2.73 9.28 -8.67
N GLU A 60 -3.22 10.04 -7.70
CA GLU A 60 -3.40 11.49 -7.83
C GLU A 60 -2.17 12.25 -7.31
N SER A 61 -1.66 11.85 -6.13
CA SER A 61 -0.43 12.42 -5.60
C SER A 61 0.28 11.51 -4.61
N VAL A 62 1.60 11.67 -4.55
CA VAL A 62 2.43 11.19 -3.45
C VAL A 62 3.23 12.35 -2.89
N THR A 63 3.15 12.56 -1.59
CA THR A 63 3.88 13.61 -0.87
C THR A 63 4.82 12.97 0.13
N ILE A 64 6.12 13.27 0.02
CA ILE A 64 7.13 12.90 1.00
C ILE A 64 7.52 14.18 1.74
N ALA A 65 7.36 14.17 3.06
CA ALA A 65 7.60 15.34 3.88
C ALA A 65 8.31 14.97 5.18
N GLU A 66 9.03 15.95 5.73
CA GLU A 66 9.65 15.89 7.04
C GLU A 66 8.97 16.92 7.97
N PRO A 67 7.74 16.66 8.45
CA PRO A 67 7.04 17.60 9.31
C PRO A 67 7.85 17.91 10.56
N ALA A 68 8.01 19.20 10.87
CA ALA A 68 8.58 19.63 12.13
C ALA A 68 7.56 19.38 13.25
N PRO A 69 7.93 18.73 14.36
CA PRO A 69 7.07 18.72 15.53
C PRO A 69 6.84 20.15 16.04
N VAL A 70 5.64 20.41 16.53
CA VAL A 70 5.12 21.73 16.95
C VAL A 70 6.02 22.40 18.01
N GLU A 71 6.80 21.62 18.75
CA GLU A 71 7.80 22.10 19.70
C GLU A 71 9.19 21.54 19.37
N ARG A 72 10.12 22.47 19.13
CA ARG A 72 11.58 22.31 18.96
C ARG A 72 12.11 20.91 19.22
N SER A 73 12.14 20.11 18.17
CA SER A 73 13.03 18.95 18.09
C SER A 73 13.69 18.93 16.72
N GLU A 74 15.01 18.91 16.71
CA GLU A 74 15.84 18.70 15.51
C GLU A 74 15.64 17.30 14.90
N GLN A 75 14.86 16.43 15.55
CA GLN A 75 14.49 15.11 15.03
C GLN A 75 13.29 15.22 14.10
N ARG A 76 13.57 15.47 12.83
CA ARG A 76 12.61 15.32 11.74
C ARG A 76 12.28 13.85 11.54
N VAL A 77 11.01 13.55 11.28
CA VAL A 77 10.56 12.21 10.89
C VAL A 77 9.99 12.27 9.49
N THR A 78 10.37 11.34 8.63
CA THR A 78 9.78 11.25 7.29
C THR A 78 8.35 10.72 7.41
N ALA A 79 7.44 11.34 6.66
CA ALA A 79 6.08 10.90 6.47
C ALA A 79 5.76 10.85 4.98
N ILE A 80 4.95 9.88 4.58
CA ILE A 80 4.47 9.75 3.20
C ILE A 80 2.94 9.81 3.21
N ARG A 81 2.36 10.63 2.33
CA ARG A 81 0.93 10.61 2.03
C ARG A 81 0.73 10.20 0.58
N VAL A 82 -0.12 9.21 0.34
CA VAL A 82 -0.55 8.78 -0.99
C VAL A 82 -2.02 9.08 -1.12
N ARG A 83 -2.41 9.78 -2.19
CA ARG A 83 -3.80 10.01 -2.56
C ARG A 83 -4.10 9.31 -3.87
N LEU A 84 -5.18 8.54 -3.89
CA LEU A 84 -5.68 7.85 -5.06
C LEU A 84 -7.10 8.34 -5.38
N LEU A 85 -7.45 8.36 -6.65
CA LEU A 85 -8.84 8.36 -7.10
C LEU A 85 -9.31 6.90 -7.14
N GLY A 86 -10.35 6.55 -6.38
CA GLY A 86 -10.85 5.16 -6.32
C GLY A 86 -11.35 4.68 -7.69
N ALA A 87 -11.34 3.36 -7.94
CA ALA A 87 -11.63 2.79 -9.27
C ALA A 87 -12.99 3.18 -9.88
N TYR A 88 -13.99 3.46 -9.03
CA TYR A 88 -15.32 3.92 -9.46
C TYR A 88 -15.39 5.44 -9.71
N HIS A 89 -14.30 6.16 -9.46
CA HIS A 89 -14.14 7.61 -9.58
C HIS A 89 -15.13 8.44 -8.73
N ASP A 90 -15.71 7.84 -7.69
CA ASP A 90 -16.72 8.42 -6.80
C ASP A 90 -16.19 8.82 -5.42
N GLY A 91 -14.87 8.72 -5.24
CA GLY A 91 -14.20 9.21 -4.05
C GLY A 91 -12.69 9.01 -4.12
N PHE A 92 -12.03 9.46 -3.07
CA PHE A 92 -10.58 9.43 -2.93
C PHE A 92 -10.16 8.54 -1.76
N ILE A 93 -9.08 7.82 -1.96
CA ILE A 93 -8.39 7.06 -0.93
C ILE A 93 -7.18 7.88 -0.50
N GLU A 94 -7.01 8.10 0.80
CA GLU A 94 -5.78 8.63 1.36
C GLU A 94 -5.12 7.62 2.29
N LEU A 95 -3.84 7.35 2.03
CA LEU A 95 -2.98 6.55 2.88
C LEU A 95 -1.91 7.45 3.49
N PHE A 96 -1.78 7.45 4.81
CA PHE A 96 -0.77 8.21 5.53
C PHE A 96 0.16 7.29 6.31
N TYR A 97 1.43 7.29 5.94
CA TYR A 97 2.50 6.53 6.59
C TYR A 97 3.27 7.45 7.52
N SER A 98 3.19 7.18 8.82
CA SER A 98 3.91 7.95 9.84
C SER A 98 5.25 7.28 10.18
N ARG A 99 6.26 8.11 10.47
CA ARG A 99 7.62 7.68 10.84
C ARG A 99 8.17 6.63 9.87
N VAL A 100 8.27 7.01 8.60
CA VAL A 100 8.84 6.17 7.54
C VAL A 100 10.31 5.90 7.83
N ILE A 101 10.69 4.64 7.81
CA ILE A 101 12.04 4.14 8.12
C ILE A 101 12.88 4.04 6.84
N ARG A 102 12.26 3.53 5.77
CA ARG A 102 12.84 3.49 4.43
C ARG A 102 11.73 3.34 3.41
N TYR A 103 11.98 3.81 2.19
CA TYR A 103 11.08 3.61 1.08
C TYR A 103 11.87 3.48 -0.23
N SER A 104 11.26 2.84 -1.21
CA SER A 104 11.73 2.77 -2.59
C SER A 104 10.53 2.95 -3.50
N LEU A 105 10.53 4.00 -4.31
CA LEU A 105 9.52 4.21 -5.36
C LEU A 105 10.24 4.02 -6.69
N SER A 106 10.03 2.88 -7.34
CA SER A 106 10.69 2.54 -8.59
C SER A 106 9.68 2.47 -9.72
N SER A 107 10.02 3.08 -10.85
CA SER A 107 9.22 3.05 -12.07
C SER A 107 10.16 2.99 -13.27
N PRO A 108 10.08 1.95 -14.12
CA PRO A 108 10.86 1.86 -15.35
C PRO A 108 10.56 3.01 -16.33
N SER A 109 9.31 3.48 -16.33
CA SER A 109 8.86 4.64 -17.10
C SER A 109 7.69 5.31 -16.39
N SER A 110 7.75 6.62 -16.21
CA SER A 110 6.65 7.42 -15.66
C SER A 110 6.08 8.42 -16.68
N ALA A 111 6.43 8.25 -17.97
CA ALA A 111 6.03 9.19 -19.04
C ALA A 111 4.51 9.32 -19.20
N ARG A 112 3.75 8.29 -18.81
CA ARG A 112 2.28 8.24 -18.85
C ARG A 112 1.64 8.13 -17.47
N GLY A 113 2.42 8.27 -16.39
CA GLY A 113 2.02 7.85 -15.05
C GLY A 113 2.33 6.38 -14.77
N LEU A 114 1.84 5.87 -13.64
CA LEU A 114 2.15 4.50 -13.17
C LEU A 114 1.14 3.44 -13.62
N GLY A 115 0.04 3.86 -14.24
CA GLY A 115 -1.12 3.00 -14.46
C GLY A 115 -1.90 2.77 -13.16
N ASP A 116 -2.64 1.68 -13.14
CA ASP A 116 -3.55 1.33 -12.05
C ASP A 116 -2.79 0.70 -10.87
N TRP A 117 -3.28 0.93 -9.64
CA TRP A 117 -2.84 0.15 -8.48
C TRP A 117 -3.30 -1.29 -8.64
N LEU A 118 -2.36 -2.19 -8.90
CA LEU A 118 -2.67 -3.56 -9.32
C LEU A 118 -2.77 -4.50 -8.12
N TYR A 119 -1.68 -4.63 -7.36
CA TYR A 119 -1.64 -5.47 -6.17
C TYR A 119 -0.86 -4.78 -5.08
N ASP A 120 -1.19 -5.10 -3.84
CA ASP A 120 -0.40 -4.72 -2.70
C ASP A 120 -0.50 -5.74 -1.59
N GLU A 121 0.45 -5.67 -0.67
CA GLU A 121 0.40 -6.43 0.57
C GLU A 121 1.06 -5.69 1.71
N PHE A 122 0.49 -5.88 2.90
CA PHE A 122 1.10 -5.48 4.17
C PHE A 122 1.82 -6.66 4.81
N ARG A 123 3.05 -6.41 5.29
CA ARG A 123 3.86 -7.36 6.05
C ARG A 123 4.45 -6.71 7.29
N VAL A 124 4.86 -7.55 8.24
CA VAL A 124 5.59 -7.14 9.44
C VAL A 124 7.09 -7.33 9.24
N ALA A 125 7.86 -6.26 9.40
CA ALA A 125 9.33 -6.31 9.43
C ALA A 125 9.84 -7.00 10.71
N THR A 126 11.12 -7.38 10.75
CA THR A 126 11.74 -8.01 11.94
C THR A 126 11.59 -7.16 13.22
N GLY A 127 11.51 -5.83 13.09
CA GLY A 127 11.30 -4.89 14.21
C GLY A 127 9.84 -4.58 14.58
N GLY A 128 8.85 -5.26 13.99
CA GLY A 128 7.43 -4.97 14.23
C GLY A 128 6.85 -3.81 13.43
N HIS A 129 7.65 -3.22 12.53
CA HIS A 129 7.21 -2.15 11.63
C HIS A 129 6.38 -2.70 10.47
N LEU A 130 5.57 -1.83 9.86
CA LEU A 130 4.86 -2.10 8.62
C LEU A 130 5.84 -2.11 7.45
N ILE A 131 5.68 -3.07 6.54
CA ILE A 131 6.14 -2.99 5.17
C ILE A 131 4.90 -3.05 4.29
N HIS A 132 4.63 -1.99 3.54
CA HIS A 132 3.63 -1.96 2.50
C HIS A 132 4.32 -2.01 1.14
N GLU A 133 3.98 -3.01 0.35
CA GLU A 133 4.53 -3.22 -0.98
C GLU A 133 3.42 -3.16 -2.01
N ILE A 134 3.60 -2.35 -3.06
CA ILE A 134 2.58 -1.99 -4.05
C ILE A 134 3.14 -2.21 -5.45
N GLU A 135 2.38 -2.87 -6.29
CA GLU A 135 2.62 -3.04 -7.72
C GLU A 135 1.63 -2.19 -8.52
N TRP A 136 2.14 -1.51 -9.53
CA TRP A 136 1.35 -0.73 -10.46
C TRP A 136 1.35 -1.40 -11.83
N ALA A 137 0.20 -1.43 -12.49
CA ALA A 137 -0.01 -2.14 -13.74
C ALA A 137 0.83 -1.58 -14.90
N GLY A 138 1.23 -0.30 -14.84
CA GLY A 138 1.81 0.38 -15.99
C GLY A 138 0.79 0.49 -17.13
N PHE A 139 1.31 0.48 -18.35
CA PHE A 139 0.51 0.50 -19.58
C PHE A 139 0.95 -0.66 -20.49
N PRO A 140 0.18 -0.99 -21.55
CA PRO A 140 0.58 -2.03 -22.48
C PRO A 140 2.03 -1.81 -22.95
N SER A 141 2.84 -2.87 -22.90
CA SER A 141 4.28 -2.93 -23.20
C SER A 141 5.24 -2.27 -22.19
N ASP A 142 4.75 -1.69 -21.09
CA ASP A 142 5.60 -1.20 -20.00
C ASP A 142 5.86 -2.31 -18.97
N GLU A 143 7.05 -2.29 -18.37
CA GLU A 143 7.31 -3.04 -17.14
C GLU A 143 6.62 -2.32 -15.97
N GLY A 144 5.94 -3.09 -15.11
CA GLY A 144 5.19 -2.56 -13.97
C GLY A 144 6.08 -1.78 -12.98
N SER A 145 5.50 -0.79 -12.31
CA SER A 145 6.20 -0.03 -11.26
C SER A 145 6.02 -0.72 -9.90
N ARG A 146 6.99 -0.56 -9.00
CA ARG A 146 6.96 -1.20 -7.68
C ARG A 146 7.39 -0.23 -6.60
N TRP A 147 6.53 -0.08 -5.61
CA TRP A 147 6.78 0.75 -4.44
C TRP A 147 6.90 -0.13 -3.20
N VAL A 148 7.84 0.22 -2.32
CA VAL A 148 8.02 -0.41 -1.02
C VAL A 148 8.14 0.69 0.02
N ILE A 149 7.29 0.68 1.04
CA ILE A 149 7.30 1.66 2.14
C ILE A 149 7.40 0.89 3.45
N GLU A 150 8.47 1.09 4.21
CA GLU A 150 8.58 0.63 5.58
C GLU A 150 8.32 1.79 6.54
N ALA A 151 7.32 1.64 7.42
CA ALA A 151 6.85 2.70 8.30
C ALA A 151 6.39 2.16 9.66
N SER A 152 6.13 3.05 10.61
CA SER A 152 5.62 2.62 11.92
C SER A 152 4.19 2.06 11.84
N ASP A 153 3.33 2.69 11.04
CA ASP A 153 1.96 2.24 10.75
C ASP A 153 1.45 2.95 9.47
N VAL A 154 0.23 2.64 9.05
CA VAL A 154 -0.52 3.31 7.99
C VAL A 154 -1.92 3.71 8.48
N GLU A 155 -2.34 4.92 8.17
CA GLU A 155 -3.72 5.38 8.36
C GLU A 155 -4.42 5.43 7.00
N PHE A 156 -5.70 5.04 6.98
CA PHE A 156 -6.53 5.06 5.79
C PHE A 156 -7.71 6.00 5.98
N GLN A 157 -8.04 6.74 4.93
CA GLN A 157 -9.25 7.55 4.85
C GLN A 157 -9.91 7.41 3.48
N TRP A 158 -11.24 7.25 3.49
CA TRP A 158 -12.08 7.38 2.30
C TRP A 158 -12.78 8.75 2.32
N ILE A 159 -12.74 9.45 1.19
CA ILE A 159 -13.33 10.78 1.00
C ILE A 159 -14.28 10.72 -0.20
N PRO A 160 -15.60 10.61 0.01
CA PRO A 160 -16.59 10.63 -1.07
C PRO A 160 -16.50 11.91 -1.91
N ARG A 161 -16.78 11.81 -3.21
CA ARG A 161 -16.80 12.93 -4.16
C ARG A 161 -18.22 13.42 -4.46
#